data_AF-A0A7C3ECR9-F1
#
_entry.id   AF-A0A7C3ECR9-F1
#
_cell.length_a   1.000
_cell.length_b   1.000
_cell.length_c   1.000
_cell.angle_alpha   90.00
_cell.angle_beta   90.00
_cell.angle_gamma   90.00
#
_symmetry.space_group_name_H-M   'P 1'
#
loop_
_entity.id
_entity.type
_entity.pdbx_description
1 polymer ?
#
loop_
_entity_poly.entity_id
_entity_poly.type
_entity_poly.pdbx_seq_one_letter_code
_entity_poly.pdbx_strand_id
1 'polypeptide(L)' 'MIDLEDIAARLEDDERLMLKYRVQVKSGEESEWVVRCDPLLDVAEDRGILFVRRDGEPVYVMLDEAIEVLPASD' A
#
# COMPACT_ATOMS: atom_id res chain seq x y z
N MET A 1 8.39 -6.54 10.12
CA MET A 1 7.82 -7.28 8.99
C MET A 1 6.36 -6.88 8.95
N ILE A 2 5.85 -6.49 7.78
CA ILE A 2 4.44 -6.10 7.64
C ILE A 2 3.61 -7.38 7.80
N ASP A 3 2.69 -7.38 8.76
CA ASP A 3 1.82 -8.51 9.07
C ASP A 3 0.47 -8.30 8.38
N LEU A 4 0.17 -9.12 7.37
CA LEU A 4 -1.03 -8.93 6.54
C LEU A 4 -2.31 -9.37 7.26
N GLU A 5 -2.21 -10.32 8.20
CA GLU A 5 -3.36 -10.77 9.01
C GLU A 5 -3.80 -9.65 9.96
N ASP A 6 -2.84 -8.97 10.60
CA ASP A 6 -3.11 -7.80 11.45
C ASP A 6 -3.73 -6.64 10.65
N ILE A 7 -3.19 -6.38 9.45
CA ILE A 7 -3.70 -5.30 8.59
C ILE A 7 -5.11 -5.60 8.09
N ALA A 8 -5.40 -6.85 7.70
CA ALA A 8 -6.73 -7.27 7.30
C ALA A 8 -7.73 -7.04 8.43
N ALA A 9 -7.43 -7.52 9.63
CA ALA A 9 -8.28 -7.34 10.80
C ALA A 9 -8.56 -5.86 11.11
N ARG A 10 -7.53 -5.00 11.01
CA ARG A 10 -7.69 -3.54 11.22
C ARG A 10 -8.57 -2.88 10.16
N LEU A 11 -8.47 -3.30 8.90
CA LEU A 11 -9.37 -2.81 7.84
C LEU A 11 -10.80 -3.30 8.06
N GLU A 12 -10.99 -4.53 8.55
CA GLU A 12 -12.31 -5.07 8.93
C GLU A 12 -12.94 -4.31 10.12
N ASP A 13 -12.11 -3.77 11.02
CA ASP A 13 -12.51 -2.88 12.12
C ASP A 13 -12.80 -1.42 11.65
N ASP A 14 -12.96 -1.18 10.35
CA ASP A 14 -13.17 0.14 9.73
C ASP A 14 -12.03 1.14 10.02
N GLU A 15 -10.83 0.66 10.41
CA GLU A 15 -9.69 1.52 10.65
C GLU A 15 -9.16 2.09 9.32
N ARG A 16 -8.95 3.42 9.30
CA ARG A 16 -8.36 4.08 8.14
C ARG A 16 -6.86 3.92 8.18
N LEU A 17 -6.33 3.13 7.25
CA LEU A 17 -4.90 2.88 7.11
C LEU A 17 -4.33 3.56 5.86
N MET A 18 -3.05 3.86 5.91
CA MET A 18 -2.24 4.38 4.81
C MET A 18 -1.09 3.42 4.58
N LEU A 19 -0.83 3.07 3.32
CA LEU A 19 0.33 2.28 2.95
C LEU A 19 1.41 3.20 2.41
N LYS A 20 2.59 3.15 3.01
CA LYS A 20 3.81 3.71 2.43
C LYS A 20 4.56 2.63 1.69
N TYR A 21 4.89 2.88 0.43
CA TYR A 21 5.50 1.91 -0.47
C TYR A 21 6.39 2.60 -1.48
N ARG A 22 7.32 1.84 -2.07
CA ARG A 22 8.12 2.30 -3.22
C ARG A 22 7.51 1.76 -4.51
N VAL A 23 7.54 2.56 -5.56
CA VAL A 23 7.13 2.13 -6.90
C VAL A 23 8.13 2.66 -7.91
N GLN A 24 8.42 1.87 -8.94
CA GLN A 24 9.25 2.33 -10.04
C GLN A 24 8.39 3.14 -11.00
N VAL A 25 8.75 4.40 -11.21
CA VAL A 25 8.10 5.26 -12.21
C VAL A 25 9.07 5.48 -13.37
N LYS A 26 8.52 5.39 -14.58
CA LYS A 26 9.27 5.67 -15.79
C LYS A 26 9.22 7.17 -16.08
N SER A 27 10.38 7.81 -16.11
CA SER A 27 10.55 9.22 -16.42
C SER A 27 11.42 9.33 -17.68
N GLY A 28 10.75 9.38 -18.85
CA GLY A 28 11.44 9.34 -20.15
C GLY A 28 12.13 7.99 -20.42
N GLU A 29 13.44 8.01 -20.59
CA GLU A 29 14.27 6.82 -20.82
C GLU A 29 14.78 6.19 -19.52
N GLU A 30 14.61 6.88 -18.38
CA GLU A 30 15.09 6.44 -17.08
C GLU A 30 13.94 5.90 -16.21
N SER A 31 14.29 5.05 -15.26
CA SER A 31 13.35 4.51 -14.27
C SER A 31 13.85 4.86 -12.89
N GLU A 32 13.04 5.58 -12.12
CA GLU A 32 13.37 6.01 -10.76
C GLU A 32 12.45 5.32 -9.74
N TRP A 33 12.99 5.06 -8.55
CA TRP A 33 12.21 4.56 -7.43
C TRP A 33 11.70 5.74 -6.63
N VAL A 34 10.38 5.88 -6.55
CA VAL A 34 9.72 6.91 -5.75
C VAL A 34 8.98 6.28 -4.58
N VAL A 35 9.00 6.94 -3.43
CA VAL A 35 8.20 6.55 -2.26
C VAL A 35 6.88 7.29 -2.31
N ARG A 36 5.78 6.55 -2.16
CA ARG A 36 4.42 7.09 -2.09
C ARG A 36 3.75 6.64 -0.80
N CYS A 37 2.71 7.37 -0.41
CA CYS A 37 1.85 7.05 0.72
C CYS A 37 0.41 7.28 0.30
N ASP A 38 -0.38 6.22 0.22
CA ASP A 38 -1.75 6.26 -0.27
C ASP A 38 -2.69 5.50 0.69
N PRO A 39 -3.99 5.84 0.73
CA PRO A 39 -4.96 5.11 1.55
C PRO A 39 -4.99 3.64 1.19
N LEU A 40 -4.84 2.77 2.19
CA LEU A 40 -4.99 1.34 2.04
C LEU A 40 -6.48 1.00 1.99
N LEU A 41 -6.87 0.25 0.97
CA LEU A 41 -8.24 -0.17 0.71
C LEU A 41 -8.50 -1.60 1.16
N ASP A 42 -7.57 -2.50 0.84
CA ASP A 42 -7.75 -3.93 1.03
C ASP A 42 -6.39 -4.65 1.01
N VAL A 43 -6.37 -5.92 1.41
CA VAL A 43 -5.19 -6.79 1.40
C VAL A 43 -5.58 -8.18 0.95
N ALA A 44 -4.75 -8.78 0.08
CA ALA A 44 -4.84 -10.19 -0.28
C ALA A 44 -3.67 -10.94 0.35
N GLU A 45 -3.91 -11.46 1.56
CA GLU A 45 -2.93 -12.14 2.42
C GLU A 45 -2.26 -13.33 1.71
N ASP A 46 -3.07 -14.20 1.09
CA ASP A 46 -2.60 -15.38 0.35
C ASP A 46 -1.61 -15.06 -0.78
N ARG A 47 -1.64 -13.81 -1.28
CA ARG A 47 -0.86 -13.37 -2.44
C ARG A 47 0.22 -12.36 -2.08
N GLY A 48 0.26 -11.87 -0.85
CA GLY A 48 1.17 -10.80 -0.46
C GLY A 48 0.94 -9.49 -1.22
N ILE A 49 -0.32 -9.13 -1.47
CA ILE A 49 -0.70 -7.93 -2.23
C ILE A 49 -1.49 -6.98 -1.33
N LEU A 50 -1.16 -5.69 -1.38
CA LEU A 50 -1.91 -4.62 -0.74
C LEU A 50 -2.54 -3.73 -1.81
N PHE A 51 -3.80 -3.35 -1.62
CA PHE A 51 -4.53 -2.48 -2.53
C PHE A 51 -4.64 -1.08 -1.95
N VAL A 52 -4.18 -0.08 -2.69
CA VAL A 52 -4.24 1.33 -2.28
C VAL A 52 -5.08 2.14 -3.24
N ARG A 53 -5.66 3.25 -2.76
CA ARG A 53 -6.36 4.22 -3.60
C ARG A 53 -5.41 5.32 -4.05
N ARG A 54 -5.02 5.31 -5.32
CA ARG A 54 -4.20 6.37 -5.91
C ARG A 54 -4.98 7.07 -7.01
N ASP A 55 -5.04 8.40 -6.97
CA ASP A 55 -5.74 9.21 -7.99
C ASP A 55 -7.21 8.79 -8.23
N GLY A 56 -7.85 8.21 -7.20
CA GLY A 56 -9.23 7.70 -7.28
C GLY A 56 -9.37 6.26 -7.77
N GLU A 57 -8.29 5.62 -8.20
CA GLU A 57 -8.27 4.25 -8.71
C GLU A 57 -7.53 3.29 -7.75
N PRO A 58 -7.94 2.00 -7.71
CA PRO A 58 -7.21 0.99 -6.95
C PRO A 58 -5.92 0.60 -7.67
N VAL A 59 -4.81 0.60 -6.91
CA VAL A 59 -3.50 0.15 -7.36
C VAL A 59 -3.04 -0.97 -6.45
N TYR A 60 -2.54 -2.07 -7.03
CA TYR A 60 -1.94 -3.15 -6.25
C TYR A 60 -0.46 -2.88 -5.99
N VAL A 61 -0.01 -3.21 -4.80
CA VAL A 61 1.36 -3.05 -4.32
C VAL A 61 1.82 -4.38 -3.76
N MET A 62 2.98 -4.86 -4.20
CA MET A 62 3.53 -6.11 -3.68
C MET A 62 4.10 -5.92 -2.27
N LEU A 63 4.07 -6.96 -1.44
CA LEU A 63 4.61 -6.89 -0.08
C LEU A 63 6.09 -6.48 -0.03
N ASP A 64 6.89 -6.78 -1.06
CA ASP A 64 8.31 -6.37 -1.14
C ASP A 64 8.52 -4.90 -1.53
N GLU A 65 7.48 -4.27 -2.06
CA GLU A 65 7.41 -2.84 -2.37
C GLU A 65 6.89 -2.03 -1.18
N ALA A 66 6.12 -2.67 -0.30
CA ALA A 66 5.59 -2.07 0.92
C ALA A 66 6.72 -1.76 1.93
N ILE A 67 6.65 -0.56 2.52
CA ILE A 67 7.63 -0.06 3.49
C ILE A 67 7.04 -0.11 4.90
N GLU A 68 5.85 0.47 5.08
CA GLU A 68 5.15 0.52 6.37
C GLU A 68 3.66 0.80 6.17
N VAL A 69 2.83 0.32 7.10
CA VAL A 69 1.42 0.72 7.21
C VAL A 69 1.29 1.67 8.39
N LEU A 70 0.65 2.81 8.12
CA LEU A 70 0.49 3.92 9.05
C LEU A 70 -1.00 4.13 9.31
N PRO A 71 -1.40 4.55 10.51
CA PRO A 71 -2.75 5.06 10.71
C PRO A 71 -2.96 6.32 9.86
N ALA A 72 -4.14 6.47 9.25
CA ALA A 72 -4.51 7.70 8.58
C ALA A 72 -4.53 8.83 9.62
N SER A 73 -3.75 9.88 9.38
CA SER A 73 -3.86 11.11 10.17
C SER A 73 -5.11 11.86 9.72
N ASP A 74 -5.99 12.17 10.67
CA ASP A 74 -7.24 12.91 10.49
C ASP A 74 -7.00 14.37 10.04
#